data_AF-A0A9K3KM43-F1
#
_entry.id   AF-A0A9K3KM43-F1
#
_cell.length_a   1.000
_cell.length_b   1.000
_cell.length_c   1.000
_cell.angle_alpha   90.00
_cell.angle_beta   90.00
_cell.angle_gamma   90.00
#
_symmetry.space_group_name_H-M   'P 1'
#
loop_
_entity.id
_entity.type
_entity.pdbx_description
1 polymer ?
#
loop_
_entity_poly.entity_id
_entity_poly.type
_entity_poly.pdbx_seq_one_letter_code
_entity_poly.pdbx_strand_id
1 'polypeptide(L)'
;MKLNYKTCLVGEKVTLVPYRSEHVPKYHEWIQDPSLLEATGSEPLSYLEETEMQQSWRDDPKKCTFIVHRTPLVCNQNSTSFDVNDNLHYMVGDINLFLSEIDNDEDEDEQDVNQNTSTTSIHCRYVDGLVNRNELS
;
A
#
# COMPACT_ATOMS: atom_id res chain seq x y z
N MET A 1 8.91 1.09 -5.21
CA MET A 1 8.00 0.33 -6.14
C MET A 1 8.29 0.45 -7.66
N LYS A 2 9.53 0.65 -8.12
CA LYS A 2 9.82 0.74 -9.57
C LYS A 2 9.70 -0.59 -10.32
N LEU A 3 10.17 -1.69 -9.71
CA LEU A 3 10.24 -3.01 -10.33
C LEU A 3 8.88 -3.71 -10.48
N ASN A 4 8.00 -3.53 -9.50
CA ASN A 4 6.69 -4.18 -9.42
C ASN A 4 5.53 -3.22 -9.74
N TYR A 5 5.80 -2.06 -10.35
CA TYR A 5 4.81 -1.01 -10.60
C TYR A 5 3.57 -1.47 -11.42
N LYS A 6 3.75 -2.50 -12.25
CA LYS A 6 2.70 -3.08 -13.09
C LYS A 6 2.09 -4.38 -12.52
N THR A 7 2.64 -4.90 -11.42
CA THR A 7 2.24 -6.20 -10.87
C THR A 7 1.17 -5.99 -9.80
N CYS A 8 -0.06 -6.41 -10.10
CA CYS A 8 -1.14 -6.46 -9.11
C CYS A 8 -1.20 -7.85 -8.47
N LEU A 9 -1.49 -7.92 -7.17
CA LEU A 9 -1.70 -9.18 -6.46
C LEU A 9 -3.20 -9.39 -6.30
N VAL A 10 -3.75 -10.38 -7.00
CA VAL A 10 -5.19 -10.64 -7.00
C VAL A 10 -5.51 -11.71 -5.96
N GLY A 11 -6.31 -11.35 -4.97
CA GLY A 11 -6.91 -12.28 -4.01
C GLY A 11 -8.39 -12.50 -4.28
N GLU A 12 -9.03 -13.34 -3.45
CA GLU A 12 -10.46 -13.65 -3.58
C GLU A 12 -11.35 -12.44 -3.26
N LYS A 13 -10.99 -11.67 -2.22
CA LYS A 13 -11.81 -10.55 -1.70
C LYS A 13 -11.22 -9.18 -2.00
N VAL A 14 -9.91 -9.12 -2.20
CA VAL A 14 -9.16 -7.88 -2.39
C VAL A 14 -8.09 -8.05 -3.46
N THR A 15 -7.81 -6.97 -4.17
CA THR A 15 -6.71 -6.85 -5.12
C THR A 15 -5.75 -5.79 -4.58
N LEU A 16 -4.47 -6.15 -4.44
CA LEU A 16 -3.42 -5.21 -4.07
C LEU A 16 -2.82 -4.61 -5.34
N VAL A 17 -2.97 -3.30 -5.48
CA VAL A 17 -2.53 -2.56 -6.65
C VAL A 17 -1.37 -1.66 -6.22
N PRO A 18 -0.23 -1.65 -6.95
CA PRO A 18 0.85 -0.72 -6.67
C PRO A 18 0.35 0.72 -6.52
N TYR A 19 0.83 1.45 -5.52
CA TYR A 19 0.45 2.85 -5.36
C TYR A 19 0.93 3.67 -6.57
N ARG A 20 -0.03 4.33 -7.23
CA ARG A 20 0.16 5.10 -8.48
C ARG A 20 -0.34 6.52 -8.30
N SER A 21 0.13 7.42 -9.17
CA SER A 21 -0.28 8.84 -9.20
C SER A 21 -1.80 9.02 -9.28
N GLU A 22 -2.49 8.12 -9.98
CA GLU A 22 -3.93 8.12 -10.20
C GLU A 22 -4.70 7.89 -8.89
N HIS A 23 -4.07 7.26 -7.89
CA HIS A 23 -4.67 7.08 -6.56
C HIS A 23 -4.53 8.32 -5.67
N VAL A 24 -3.60 9.25 -5.98
CA VAL A 24 -3.24 10.39 -5.12
C VAL A 24 -4.45 11.26 -4.77
N PRO A 25 -5.36 11.62 -5.69
CA PRO A 25 -6.51 12.46 -5.33
C PRO A 25 -7.37 11.87 -4.22
N LYS A 26 -7.76 10.59 -4.36
CA LYS A 26 -8.59 9.91 -3.37
C LYS A 26 -7.82 9.57 -2.08
N TYR A 27 -6.56 9.19 -2.21
CA TYR A 27 -5.70 8.93 -1.05
C TYR A 27 -5.46 10.20 -0.22
N HIS A 28 -5.27 11.35 -0.88
CA HIS A 28 -5.15 12.64 -0.22
C HIS A 28 -6.42 12.99 0.56
N GLU A 29 -7.61 12.73 0.01
CA GLU A 29 -8.87 12.92 0.75
C GLU A 29 -8.92 12.06 2.03
N TRP A 30 -8.43 10.82 1.97
CA TRP A 30 -8.40 9.93 3.14
C TRP A 30 -7.45 10.43 4.22
N ILE A 31 -6.24 10.84 3.85
CA ILE A 31 -5.21 11.25 4.82
C ILE A 31 -5.53 12.60 5.49
N GLN A 32 -6.59 13.30 5.08
CA GLN A 32 -7.10 14.47 5.82
C GLN A 32 -7.93 14.08 7.06
N ASP A 33 -8.31 12.81 7.25
CA ASP A 33 -9.03 12.38 8.46
C ASP A 33 -8.11 12.45 9.69
N PRO A 34 -8.44 13.28 10.71
CA PRO A 34 -7.64 13.39 11.92
C PRO A 34 -7.39 12.05 12.63
N SER A 35 -8.35 11.13 12.56
CA SER A 35 -8.25 9.81 13.18
C SER A 35 -7.18 8.96 12.50
N LEU A 36 -7.04 9.09 11.18
CA LEU A 36 -6.01 8.40 10.41
C LEU A 36 -4.64 9.03 10.66
N LEU A 37 -4.57 10.37 10.71
CA LEU A 37 -3.33 11.09 11.02
C LEU A 37 -2.79 10.75 12.41
N GLU A 38 -3.65 10.72 13.43
CA GLU A 38 -3.28 10.33 14.79
C GLU A 38 -2.80 8.87 14.86
N ALA A 39 -3.53 7.95 14.21
CA ALA A 39 -3.18 6.53 14.20
C ALA A 39 -1.81 6.26 13.54
N THR A 40 -1.38 7.11 12.60
CA THR A 40 -0.09 6.96 11.90
C THR A 40 0.98 7.90 12.41
N GLY A 41 0.68 8.79 13.36
CA GLY A 41 1.57 9.87 13.79
C GLY A 41 2.03 10.76 12.62
N SER A 42 1.20 10.89 11.59
CA SER A 42 1.51 11.68 10.40
C SER A 42 0.91 13.07 10.51
N GLU A 43 1.58 14.04 9.89
CA GLU A 43 1.06 15.41 9.76
C GLU A 43 0.31 15.54 8.43
N PRO A 44 -0.73 16.39 8.35
CA PRO A 44 -1.44 16.64 7.11
C PRO A 44 -0.49 17.33 6.11
N LEU A 45 -0.39 16.75 4.93
CA LEU A 45 0.40 17.29 3.82
C LEU A 45 -0.52 17.99 2.81
N SER A 46 0.03 18.96 2.08
CA SER A 46 -0.64 19.50 0.90
C SER A 46 -0.70 18.48 -0.24
N TYR A 47 -1.62 18.69 -1.18
CA TYR A 47 -1.75 17.81 -2.35
C TYR A 47 -0.46 17.68 -3.17
N LEU A 48 0.31 18.78 -3.29
CA LEU A 48 1.58 18.77 -4.00
C LEU A 48 2.63 17.93 -3.27
N GLU A 49 2.73 18.10 -1.95
CA GLU A 49 3.65 17.32 -1.11
C GLU A 49 3.29 15.82 -1.15
N GLU A 50 2.01 15.45 -1.13
CA GLU A 50 1.58 14.06 -1.33
C GLU A 50 2.00 13.50 -2.69
N THR A 51 1.91 14.32 -3.74
CA THR A 51 2.34 13.93 -5.09
C THR A 51 3.85 13.70 -5.16
N GLU A 52 4.64 14.51 -4.44
CA GLU A 52 6.09 14.35 -4.33
C GLU A 52 6.46 13.13 -3.47
N MET A 53 5.76 12.91 -2.35
CA MET A 53 5.95 11.73 -1.50
C MET A 53 5.57 10.43 -2.22
N GLN A 54 4.51 10.45 -3.02
CA GLN A 54 4.16 9.30 -3.86
C GLN A 54 5.30 8.93 -4.81
N GLN A 55 5.97 9.93 -5.40
CA GLN A 55 7.12 9.71 -6.28
C GLN A 55 8.31 9.15 -5.52
N SER A 56 8.64 9.69 -4.34
CA SER A 56 9.76 9.18 -3.54
C SER A 56 9.52 7.72 -3.12
N TRP A 57 8.31 7.35 -2.73
CA TRP A 57 7.94 5.96 -2.40
C TRP A 57 7.93 5.04 -3.63
N ARG A 58 7.62 5.57 -4.81
CA ARG A 58 7.73 4.81 -6.07
C ARG A 58 9.18 4.41 -6.33
N ASP A 59 10.13 5.30 -6.08
CA ASP A 59 11.54 5.08 -6.41
C ASP A 59 12.35 4.41 -5.29
N ASP A 60 11.81 4.35 -4.08
CA ASP A 60 12.42 3.64 -2.95
C ASP A 60 12.48 2.10 -3.22
N PRO A 61 13.68 1.49 -3.21
CA PRO A 61 13.86 0.04 -3.39
C PRO A 61 13.54 -0.78 -2.13
N LYS A 62 13.57 -0.16 -0.95
CA LYS A 62 13.29 -0.80 0.35
C LYS A 62 11.83 -0.64 0.76
N LYS A 63 11.02 0.08 -0.02
CA LYS A 63 9.60 0.31 0.25
C LYS A 63 8.69 -0.22 -0.85
N CYS A 64 7.67 -0.96 -0.42
CA CYS A 64 6.58 -1.38 -1.27
C CYS A 64 5.23 -0.90 -0.74
N THR A 65 4.57 0.02 -1.45
CA THR A 65 3.24 0.54 -1.08
C THR A 65 2.18 0.04 -2.05
N PHE A 66 1.15 -0.62 -1.52
CA PHE A 66 -0.02 -1.06 -2.26
C PHE A 66 -1.27 -0.34 -1.78
N ILE A 67 -2.16 0.00 -2.71
CA ILE A 67 -3.53 0.37 -2.40
C ILE A 67 -4.37 -0.90 -2.46
N VAL A 68 -5.17 -1.10 -1.41
CA VAL A 68 -6.09 -2.22 -1.30
C VAL A 68 -7.38 -1.85 -2.00
N HIS A 69 -7.72 -2.58 -3.06
CA HIS A 69 -9.01 -2.49 -3.73
C HIS A 69 -9.88 -3.68 -3.33
N ARG A 70 -11.15 -3.46 -3.03
CA ARG A 70 -12.12 -4.54 -2.91
C ARG A 70 -12.32 -5.18 -4.28
N THR A 71 -12.15 -6.49 -4.39
CA THR A 71 -12.37 -7.21 -5.64
C THR A 71 -13.87 -7.24 -5.93
N PRO A 72 -14.35 -6.66 -7.05
CA PRO A 72 -15.75 -6.77 -7.42
C PRO A 72 -16.07 -8.22 -7.79
N LEU A 73 -17.21 -8.73 -7.34
CA LEU A 73 -17.64 -10.13 -7.57
C LEU A 73 -17.70 -10.53 -9.06
N VAL A 74 -17.73 -9.55 -9.96
CA VAL A 74 -17.86 -9.72 -11.42
C VAL A 74 -16.51 -9.67 -12.17
N CYS A 75 -15.41 -9.37 -11.47
CA CYS A 75 -14.09 -9.30 -12.10
C CYS A 75 -13.53 -10.70 -12.32
N ASN A 76 -13.76 -11.22 -13.52
CA ASN A 76 -13.08 -12.42 -14.01
C ASN A 76 -11.57 -12.24 -13.85
N GLN A 77 -10.92 -13.22 -13.22
CA GLN A 77 -9.47 -13.29 -12.93
C GLN A 77 -8.56 -13.27 -14.18
N ASN A 78 -9.13 -13.00 -15.37
CA ASN A 78 -8.48 -13.08 -16.68
C ASN A 78 -8.19 -11.70 -17.30
N SER A 79 -8.59 -10.59 -16.67
CA SER A 79 -8.23 -9.26 -17.16
C SER A 79 -6.83 -8.90 -16.68
N THR A 80 -5.87 -8.85 -17.61
CA THR A 80 -4.46 -8.52 -17.34
C THR A 80 -4.21 -7.03 -17.10
N SER A 81 -5.22 -6.18 -17.30
CA SER A 81 -5.13 -4.73 -17.11
C SER A 81 -6.06 -4.24 -16.01
N PHE A 82 -5.47 -3.81 -14.89
CA PHE A 82 -6.17 -3.04 -13.86
C PHE A 82 -6.02 -1.54 -14.16
N ASP A 83 -7.11 -0.89 -14.57
CA ASP A 83 -7.19 0.56 -14.67
C ASP A 83 -7.52 1.14 -13.30
N VAL A 84 -6.69 2.06 -12.82
CA VAL A 84 -6.91 2.69 -11.51
C VAL A 84 -8.11 3.64 -11.55
N ASN A 85 -8.28 4.42 -12.62
CA ASN A 85 -9.30 5.46 -12.70
C ASN A 85 -10.71 4.86 -12.62
N ASP A 86 -10.93 3.74 -13.31
CA ASP A 86 -12.21 3.03 -13.32
C ASP A 86 -12.53 2.32 -12.00
N ASN A 87 -11.55 2.19 -11.10
CA ASN A 87 -11.67 1.40 -9.88
C ASN A 87 -11.39 2.21 -8.60
N LEU A 88 -11.26 3.54 -8.68
CA LEU A 88 -10.99 4.39 -7.51
C LEU A 88 -12.03 4.18 -6.39
N HIS A 89 -13.30 3.95 -6.71
CA HIS A 89 -14.35 3.72 -5.71
C HIS A 89 -14.17 2.43 -4.91
N TYR A 90 -13.44 1.43 -5.43
CA TYR A 90 -13.14 0.18 -4.73
C TYR A 90 -11.94 0.27 -3.78
N MET A 91 -11.22 1.39 -3.74
CA MET A 91 -10.16 1.58 -2.75
C MET A 91 -10.76 1.51 -1.33
N VAL A 92 -10.19 0.65 -0.49
CA VAL A 92 -10.62 0.43 0.92
C VAL A 92 -9.50 0.59 1.93
N GLY A 93 -8.26 0.79 1.48
CA GLY A 93 -7.12 0.97 2.37
C GLY A 93 -5.78 0.93 1.64
N ASP A 94 -4.71 0.80 2.40
CA ASP A 94 -3.36 0.69 1.89
C ASP A 94 -2.47 -0.20 2.77
N ILE A 95 -1.41 -0.72 2.16
CA ILE A 95 -0.39 -1.54 2.80
C ILE A 95 0.97 -0.97 2.45
N ASN A 96 1.75 -0.61 3.47
CA ASN A 96 3.15 -0.22 3.36
C ASN A 96 4.04 -1.34 3.89
N LEU A 97 4.93 -1.85 3.04
CA LEU A 97 5.91 -2.86 3.35
C LEU A 97 7.29 -2.20 3.37
N PHE A 98 8.01 -2.40 4.47
CA PHE A 98 9.39 -1.93 4.64
C PHE A 98 10.32 -3.14 4.72
N LEU A 99 11.27 -3.18 3.79
CA LEU A 99 12.25 -4.24 3.64
C LEU A 99 13.56 -3.81 4.31
N SER A 100 13.95 -4.49 5.38
CA SER A 100 15.26 -4.32 5.99
C SER A 100 16.26 -5.26 5.32
N GLU A 101 17.47 -4.77 5.07
CA GLU A 101 18.58 -5.63 4.65
C GLU A 101 18.98 -6.55 5.81
N ILE A 102 19.52 -7.70 5.46
CA ILE A 102 20.16 -8.60 6.42
C ILE A 102 21.50 -7.95 6.73
N ASP A 103 21.76 -7.62 7.99
CA ASP A 103 23.12 -7.32 8.43
C ASP A 103 23.91 -8.62 8.31
N ASN A 104 24.61 -8.80 7.18
CA ASN A 104 25.68 -9.77 7.08
C ASN A 104 26.91 -9.14 7.74
N ASP A 105 26.85 -8.98 9.06
CA ASP A 105 28.07 -8.78 9.82
C ASP A 105 28.83 -10.10 9.76
N GLU A 106 29.76 -10.21 8.80
CA GLU A 106 30.81 -11.23 8.78
C GLU A 106 31.76 -10.96 9.96
N ASP A 107 31.26 -11.09 11.19
CA ASP A 107 32.12 -11.28 12.35
C ASP A 107 32.49 -12.77 12.38
N GLU A 108 33.73 -13.05 11.98
CA GLU A 108 34.39 -14.33 12.13
C GLU A 108 34.48 -14.72 13.62
N ASP A 109 33.41 -15.24 14.20
CA ASP A 109 33.50 -15.97 15.47
C ASP A 109 32.53 -17.17 15.47
N GLU A 110 33.12 -18.37 15.42
CA GLU A 110 32.44 -19.65 15.54
C GLU A 110 31.68 -19.75 16.88
N GLN A 111 30.34 -19.66 16.85
CA GLN A 111 29.41 -20.57 17.56
C GLN A 111 27.93 -20.21 17.36
N ASP A 112 27.21 -21.17 16.77
CA ASP A 112 25.83 -21.59 17.04
C ASP A 112 24.62 -20.64 16.83
N VAL A 113 23.58 -21.25 16.24
CA VAL A 113 22.21 -20.74 15.97
C VAL A 113 22.02 -19.85 14.73
N ASN A 114 21.85 -20.54 13.60
CA ASN A 114 21.28 -20.06 12.35
C ASN A 114 19.87 -19.46 12.56
N GLN A 115 19.78 -18.15 12.79
CA GLN A 115 18.54 -17.37 12.69
C GLN A 115 18.76 -16.21 11.71
N ASN A 116 18.90 -16.55 10.43
CA ASN A 116 18.76 -15.60 9.33
C ASN A 116 17.31 -15.09 9.27
N THR A 117 16.93 -14.15 10.13
CA THR A 117 15.60 -13.56 10.14
C THR A 117 15.63 -12.20 9.45
N SER A 118 15.32 -12.16 8.15
CA SER A 118 14.96 -10.90 7.49
C SER A 118 13.73 -10.32 8.19
N THR A 119 13.88 -9.14 8.81
CA THR A 119 12.74 -8.47 9.45
C THR A 119 12.02 -7.63 8.39
N THR A 120 10.76 -7.96 8.12
CA THR A 120 9.88 -7.18 7.26
C THR A 120 8.79 -6.54 8.13
N SER A 121 8.69 -5.22 8.08
CA SER A 121 7.62 -4.49 8.77
C SER A 121 6.47 -4.24 7.80
N ILE A 122 5.26 -4.61 8.21
CA ILE A 122 4.03 -4.43 7.43
C ILE A 122 3.13 -3.47 8.19
N HIS A 123 2.80 -2.34 7.58
CA HIS A 123 1.80 -1.41 8.08
C HIS A 123 0.57 -1.47 7.17
N CYS A 124 -0.60 -1.76 7.73
CA CYS A 124 -1.86 -1.88 6.99
C CYS A 124 -2.87 -0.89 7.56
N ARG A 125 -3.53 -0.14 6.68
CA ARG A 125 -4.62 0.77 7.04
C ARG A 125 -5.87 0.38 6.29
N TYR A 126 -6.97 0.32 7.02
CA TYR A 126 -8.30 0.13 6.49
C TYR A 126 -9.07 1.43 6.69
N VAL A 127 -9.56 2.01 5.58
CA VAL A 127 -10.17 3.35 5.56
C VAL A 127 -11.70 3.26 5.42
N ASP A 128 -12.23 2.07 5.18
CA ASP A 128 -13.66 1.88 4.93
C ASP A 128 -14.48 1.81 6.24
N GLY A 129 -15.03 2.97 6.62
CA GLY A 129 -15.83 3.15 7.84
C GLY A 129 -16.92 4.23 7.83
N LEU A 130 -17.02 5.12 6.83
CA LEU A 130 -17.93 6.29 6.93
C LEU A 130 -18.69 6.73 5.68
N VAL A 131 -18.56 6.06 4.53
CA VAL A 131 -19.30 6.48 3.31
C VAL A 131 -20.00 5.27 2.66
N ASN A 132 -21.33 5.21 2.83
CA ASN A 132 -22.28 4.35 2.13
C ASN A 132 -22.50 2.90 2.62
N ARG A 133 -23.02 2.75 3.85
CA ARG A 133 -23.91 1.61 4.19
C ARG A 133 -25.40 1.87 3.94
N ASN A 134 -25.77 2.97 3.27
CA ASN A 134 -27.17 3.41 3.15
C ASN A 134 -27.78 3.38 1.73
N GLU A 135 -27.14 2.79 0.71
CA GLU A 135 -27.73 2.75 -0.64
C GLU A 135 -27.88 1.33 -1.22
N LEU A 136 -28.29 0.36 -0.40
CA LEU A 136 -28.89 -0.87 -0.89
C LEU A 136 -30.05 -1.29 0.04
N SER A 137 -31.23 -0.72 -0.21
CA SER A 137 -32.54 -1.20 0.25
C SER A 137 -33.47 -1.34 -0.95
#